data_AF-A0A820Y9T0-F1
#
_entry.id   AF-A0A820Y9T0-F1
#
_cell.length_a   1.000
_cell.length_b   1.000
_cell.length_c   1.000
_cell.angle_alpha   90.00
_cell.angle_beta   90.00
_cell.angle_gamma   90.00
#
_symmetry.space_group_name_H-M   'P 1'
#
loop_
_entity.id
_entity.type
_entity.pdbx_description
1 polymer ?
#
loop_
_entity_poly.entity_id
_entity_poly.type
_entity_poly.pdbx_seq_one_letter_code
_entity_poly.pdbx_strand_id
1 'polypeptide(L)' 'MGNSNYSFYSACYSGHIDTVKQMLTTMKLKEINRIELNGNTALHVAASNGHFEIVELLLKHGCSTTTTNKDGKTTA' A
#
# COMPACT_ATOMS: atom_id res chain seq x y z
N MET A 1 -12.79 -10.44 -19.70
CA MET A 1 -11.45 -10.45 -19.09
C MET A 1 -11.56 -9.68 -17.80
N GLY A 2 -11.38 -10.37 -16.67
CA GLY A 2 -11.80 -9.90 -15.36
C GLY A 2 -11.05 -8.64 -14.95
N ASN A 3 -11.78 -7.52 -14.91
CA ASN A 3 -11.43 -6.44 -13.99
C ASN A 3 -11.72 -6.99 -12.59
N SER A 4 -10.83 -7.85 -12.08
CA SER A 4 -10.78 -8.14 -10.66
C SER A 4 -10.50 -6.79 -10.01
N ASN A 5 -11.55 -6.14 -9.51
CA ASN A 5 -11.46 -4.90 -8.75
C ASN A 5 -10.73 -5.21 -7.44
N TYR A 6 -9.41 -5.43 -7.51
CA TYR A 6 -8.59 -5.55 -6.33
C TYR A 6 -8.67 -4.21 -5.60
N SER A 7 -8.97 -4.25 -4.30
CA SER A 7 -8.71 -3.09 -3.46
C SER A 7 -7.23 -2.75 -3.55
N PHE A 8 -6.87 -1.47 -3.48
CA PHE A 8 -5.48 -1.02 -3.47
C PHE A 8 -4.62 -1.77 -2.45
N TYR A 9 -5.19 -2.05 -1.27
CA TYR A 9 -4.55 -2.85 -0.24
C TYR A 9 -4.26 -4.29 -0.71
N SER A 10 -5.22 -4.93 -1.38
CA SER A 10 -5.05 -6.28 -1.94
C SER A 10 -4.00 -6.30 -3.06
N ALA A 11 -3.93 -5.26 -3.89
CA ALA A 11 -2.91 -5.15 -4.91
C ALA A 11 -1.50 -5.04 -4.30
N CYS A 12 -1.34 -4.26 -3.23
CA CYS A 12 -0.09 -4.15 -2.48
C CYS A 12 0.28 -5.44 -1.73
N TYR A 13 -0.71 -6.13 -1.16
CA TYR A 13 -0.51 -7.41 -0.47
C TYR A 13 -0.06 -8.52 -1.44
N SER A 14 -0.70 -8.61 -2.61
CA SER A 14 -0.41 -9.64 -3.61
C SER A 14 0.80 -9.34 -4.49
N GLY A 15 1.37 -8.14 -4.44
CA GLY A 15 2.53 -7.77 -5.26
C GLY A 15 2.18 -7.35 -6.70
N HIS A 16 0.94 -6.92 -6.97
CA HIS A 16 0.51 -6.52 -8.32
C HIS A 16 0.98 -5.11 -8.68
N ILE A 17 2.27 -4.97 -8.99
CA ILE A 17 2.94 -3.68 -9.24
C ILE A 17 2.24 -2.84 -10.31
N ASP A 18 1.87 -3.42 -11.45
CA ASP A 18 1.24 -2.65 -12.54
C ASP A 18 -0.13 -2.08 -12.14
N THR A 19 -0.92 -2.88 -11.40
CA THR A 19 -2.20 -2.43 -10.84
C THR A 19 -1.99 -1.33 -9.81
N VAL A 20 -0.99 -1.47 -8.92
CA VAL A 20 -0.64 -0.42 -7.95
C VAL A 20 -0.22 0.87 -8.66
N LYS A 21 0.64 0.79 -9.68
CA LYS A 21 1.05 1.96 -10.47
C LYS A 21 -0.16 2.67 -11.08
N GLN A 22 -1.08 1.93 -11.70
CA GLN A 22 -2.28 2.51 -12.28
C GLN A 22 -3.16 3.18 -11.21
N MET A 23 -3.39 2.50 -10.08
CA MET A 23 -4.20 3.06 -8.98
C MET A 23 -3.56 4.30 -8.37
N LEU A 24 -2.23 4.33 -8.21
CA LEU A 24 -1.52 5.52 -7.72
C LEU A 24 -1.73 6.75 -8.61
N THR A 25 -2.00 6.59 -9.91
CA THR A 25 -2.29 7.76 -10.77
C THR A 25 -3.66 8.39 -10.52
N THR A 26 -4.61 7.65 -9.93
CA THR A 26 -5.99 8.10 -9.72
C THR A 26 -6.36 8.31 -8.25
N MET A 27 -5.64 7.65 -7.33
CA MET A 27 -5.92 7.68 -5.90
C MET A 27 -5.29 8.88 -5.20
N LYS A 28 -5.98 9.37 -4.15
CA LYS A 28 -5.45 10.43 -3.28
C LYS A 28 -4.61 9.82 -2.14
N LEU A 29 -3.64 10.59 -1.64
CA LEU A 29 -2.81 10.20 -0.49
C LEU A 29 -3.60 9.72 0.73
N LYS A 30 -4.77 10.30 1.00
CA LYS A 30 -5.66 9.86 2.09
C LYS A 30 -6.15 8.41 1.92
N GLU A 31 -6.38 7.99 0.68
CA GLU A 31 -6.82 6.61 0.37
C GLU A 31 -5.66 5.63 0.43
N ILE A 32 -4.47 6.07 -0.01
CA ILE A 32 -3.25 5.27 0.03
C ILE A 32 -2.79 5.03 1.49
N ASN A 33 -2.87 6.05 2.33
CA ASN A 33 -2.56 5.98 3.76
C ASN A 33 -3.70 5.38 4.60
N ARG A 34 -4.74 4.83 3.97
CA ARG A 34 -5.84 4.19 4.69
C ARG A 34 -5.31 3.02 5.51
N ILE A 35 -5.75 2.97 6.76
CA ILE A 35 -5.43 1.92 7.71
C ILE A 35 -6.53 0.86 7.62
N GLU A 36 -6.15 -0.41 7.44
CA GLU A 36 -7.07 -1.54 7.47
C GLU A 36 -7.38 -2.01 8.90
N LEU A 37 -8.32 -2.95 9.05
CA LEU A 37 -8.83 -3.40 10.36
C LEU A 37 -7.74 -3.92 11.32
N ASN A 38 -6.63 -4.41 10.78
CA ASN A 38 -5.46 -4.89 11.52
C ASN A 38 -4.48 -3.77 11.94
N GLY A 39 -4.78 -2.51 11.60
CA GLY A 39 -3.87 -1.38 11.82
C GLY A 39 -2.79 -1.23 10.76
N ASN A 40 -2.75 -2.06 9.73
CA ASN A 40 -1.74 -1.99 8.67
C ASN A 40 -2.20 -1.06 7.55
N THR A 41 -1.27 -0.29 7.01
CA THR A 41 -1.43 0.43 5.75
C THR A 41 -0.98 -0.45 4.58
N ALA A 42 -1.26 -0.02 3.35
CA ALA A 42 -0.73 -0.67 2.14
C ALA A 42 0.81 -0.81 2.17
N LEU A 43 1.51 0.18 2.74
CA LEU A 43 2.96 0.17 2.90
C LEU A 43 3.43 -0.93 3.86
N HIS A 44 2.73 -1.15 4.98
CA HIS A 44 3.04 -2.22 5.93
C HIS A 44 2.97 -3.60 5.27
N VAL A 45 1.91 -3.87 4.50
CA VAL A 45 1.76 -5.19 3.85
C VAL A 45 2.70 -5.39 2.69
N ALA A 46 2.99 -4.35 1.90
CA ALA A 46 3.98 -4.43 0.84
C ALA A 46 5.37 -4.76 1.43
N ALA A 47 5.77 -4.06 2.50
CA ALA A 47 7.04 -4.30 3.17
C ALA A 47 7.10 -5.68 3.84
N SER A 48 6.03 -6.08 4.55
CA SER A 48 5.97 -7.37 5.24
C SER A 48 6.00 -8.57 4.29
N ASN A 49 5.51 -8.42 3.06
CA ASN A 49 5.55 -9.46 2.04
C ASN A 49 6.81 -9.39 1.15
N GLY A 50 7.71 -8.44 1.38
CA GLY A 50 8.95 -8.28 0.60
C GLY A 50 8.75 -7.64 -0.78
N HIS A 51 7.62 -6.97 -1.04
CA HIS A 51 7.35 -6.28 -2.30
C HIS A 51 8.03 -4.91 -2.34
N PHE A 52 9.37 -4.90 -2.33
CA PHE A 52 10.17 -3.68 -2.20
C PHE A 52 9.92 -2.65 -3.31
N GLU A 53 9.66 -3.08 -4.55
CA GLU A 53 9.30 -2.15 -5.63
C GLU A 53 7.99 -1.39 -5.35
N ILE A 54 7.02 -2.06 -4.74
CA ILE A 54 5.76 -1.41 -4.32
C ILE A 54 6.04 -0.42 -3.19
N VAL A 55 6.86 -0.82 -2.21
CA VAL A 55 7.30 0.07 -1.12
C VAL A 55 7.94 1.33 -1.68
N GLU A 56 8.88 1.21 -2.61
CA GLU A 56 9.50 2.37 -3.25
C GLU A 56 8.51 3.26 -4.00
N LEU A 57 7.56 2.66 -4.73
CA LEU A 57 6.52 3.41 -5.43
C LEU A 57 5.65 4.23 -4.48
N LEU A 58 5.22 3.62 -3.37
CA LEU A 58 4.43 4.29 -2.34
C LEU A 58 5.21 5.44 -1.69
N LEU A 59 6.49 5.22 -1.35
CA LEU A 59 7.37 6.25 -0.80
C LEU A 59 7.58 7.42 -1.78
N LYS A 60 7.84 7.13 -3.06
CA LYS A 60 7.95 8.15 -4.12
C LYS A 60 6.65 8.94 -4.31
N HIS A 61 5.50 8.32 -4.02
CA HIS A 61 4.21 8.98 -4.12
C HIS A 61 3.88 9.88 -2.91
N GLY A 62 4.73 9.92 -1.88
CA GLY A 62 4.54 10.76 -0.69
C GLY A 62 3.65 10.13 0.37
N CYS A 63 3.58 8.80 0.43
CA CYS A 63 2.89 8.09 1.52
C CYS A 63 3.47 8.47 2.88
N SER A 64 2.58 8.51 3.88
CA SER A 64 2.98 8.81 5.26
C SER A 64 3.65 7.57 5.85
N THR A 65 4.94 7.67 6.13
CA THR A 65 5.72 6.60 6.81
C THR A 65 5.56 6.63 8.33
N THR A 66 4.94 7.67 8.85
CA THR A 66 4.78 7.90 10.29
C THR A 66 3.64 7.08 10.90
N THR A 67 2.86 6.35 10.10
CA THR A 67 1.76 5.55 10.61
C THR A 67 2.29 4.30 11.31
N THR A 68 1.94 4.16 12.58
CA THR A 68 2.24 2.99 13.41
C THR A 68 1.09 1.99 13.31
N ASN A 69 1.38 0.73 13.01
CA ASN A 69 0.36 -0.32 13.10
C ASN A 69 0.05 -0.72 14.55
N LYS A 70 -0.95 -1.59 14.75
CA LYS A 70 -1.34 -2.13 16.07
C LYS A 70 -0.22 -2.90 16.78
N ASP A 71 0.82 -3.29 16.05
CA ASP A 71 2.00 -4.00 16.54
C ASP A 71 3.11 -3.03 16.99
N GLY A 72 2.87 -1.71 16.93
CA GLY A 72 3.88 -0.69 17.25
C GLY A 72 4.94 -0.52 16.17
N LYS A 73 4.79 -1.15 15.00
CA LYS A 73 5.73 -1.00 13.88
C LYS A 73 5.41 0.28 13.12
N THR A 74 6.39 1.16 13.02
CA THR A 74 6.35 2.36 12.19
C THR A 74 6.71 1.98 10.76
N THR A 75 6.06 2.58 9.77
CA THR A 75 6.39 2.39 8.34
C THR A 75 7.59 3.24 7.87
N ALA A 76 8.42 3.70 8.81
CA ALA A 76 9.55 4.60 8.63
C ALA A 76 10.82 3.88 8.18
#